data_AF-A0A453J749-F1
#
_entry.id   AF-A0A453J749-F1
#
_cell.length_a   1.000
_cell.length_b   1.000
_cell.length_c   1.000
_cell.angle_alpha   90.00
_cell.angle_beta   90.00
_cell.angle_gamma   90.00
#
_symmetry.space_group_name_H-M   'P 1'
#
loop_
_entity.id
_entity.type
_entity.pdbx_description
1 polymer ?
#
loop_
_entity_poly.entity_id
_entity_poly.type
_entity_poly.pdbx_seq_one_letter_code
_entity_poly.pdbx_strand_id
1 'polypeptide(L)'
;PKAGDGAPQQRQKKSSAAKKAKKGDSGGARPAIKPKKDLQVNRLKGTQLLTVPDFLTSAEAKAFVDVAESMGFTHQGSLGPLKGEAYRDNDRISVTDPLLAQTLWESGINRIFMDINISGKAATGLNPNIRLYRYMPIYNFRSVGVSIVLVDGFGH
;
A
#
# COMPACT_ATOMS: atom_id res chain seq x y z
N PRO A 1 55.10 35.49 32.26
CA PRO A 1 56.22 34.92 31.46
C PRO A 1 56.21 33.38 31.56
N LYS A 2 56.07 32.56 30.51
CA LYS A 2 56.31 32.66 29.08
C LYS A 2 55.24 31.84 28.34
N ALA A 3 54.99 32.26 27.10
CA ALA A 3 54.15 31.63 26.10
C ALA A 3 54.66 30.26 25.63
N GLY A 4 53.76 29.48 25.03
CA GLY A 4 54.04 28.27 24.27
C GLY A 4 52.84 27.88 23.42
N ASP A 5 52.85 28.36 22.17
CA ASP A 5 51.91 28.07 21.08
C ASP A 5 51.82 26.58 20.72
N GLY A 6 50.66 26.15 20.23
CA GLY A 6 50.49 24.83 19.62
C GLY A 6 49.07 24.52 19.16
N ALA A 7 48.59 25.17 18.10
CA ALA A 7 47.49 24.67 17.27
C ALA A 7 48.04 23.75 16.14
N PRO A 8 47.21 23.11 15.30
CA PRO A 8 46.34 21.97 15.60
C PRO A 8 46.73 20.74 14.75
N GLN A 9 46.66 19.53 15.30
CA GLN A 9 46.86 18.31 14.49
C GLN A 9 45.57 17.91 13.75
N GLN A 10 45.56 18.19 12.45
CA GLN A 10 44.74 17.52 11.45
C GLN A 10 44.98 16.00 11.50
N ARG A 11 43.89 15.24 11.65
CA ARG A 11 43.88 13.80 11.39
C ARG A 11 42.82 13.51 10.33
N GLN A 12 43.26 13.54 9.07
CA GLN A 12 42.54 12.94 7.95
C GLN A 12 42.53 11.41 8.13
N LYS A 13 41.34 10.80 8.26
CA LYS A 13 41.12 9.40 7.84
C LYS A 13 39.72 9.24 7.24
N LYS A 14 39.71 9.25 5.91
CA LYS A 14 39.01 8.35 4.98
C LYS A 14 37.58 7.93 5.36
N SER A 15 36.64 8.57 4.66
CA SER A 15 35.51 7.96 3.93
C SER A 15 35.36 6.44 4.05
N SER A 16 34.25 6.00 4.62
CA SER A 16 33.68 4.69 4.31
C SER A 16 32.16 4.70 4.35
N ALA A 17 31.62 4.27 3.21
CA ALA A 17 30.30 3.69 3.01
C ALA A 17 29.07 4.57 3.25
N ALA A 18 28.64 5.20 2.14
CA ALA A 18 27.22 5.35 1.85
C ALA A 18 26.46 4.08 2.24
N LYS A 19 25.64 4.16 3.28
CA LYS A 19 24.64 3.14 3.61
C LYS A 19 23.63 3.13 2.48
N LYS A 20 23.92 2.33 1.47
CA LYS A 20 22.98 1.88 0.43
C LYS A 20 21.80 1.28 1.18
N ALA A 21 20.70 2.01 1.26
CA ALA A 21 19.45 1.50 1.77
C ALA A 21 19.13 0.24 0.95
N LYS A 22 19.29 -0.94 1.56
CA LYS A 22 18.82 -2.19 1.00
C LYS A 22 17.31 -2.03 0.86
N LYS A 23 16.87 -1.83 -0.38
CA LYS A 23 15.48 -2.03 -0.80
C LYS A 23 15.13 -3.44 -0.35
N GLY A 24 14.33 -3.55 0.70
CA GLY A 24 13.83 -4.82 1.18
C GLY A 24 12.94 -5.41 0.10
N ASP A 25 13.52 -6.21 -0.78
CA ASP A 25 12.76 -7.20 -1.54
C ASP A 25 12.44 -8.31 -0.54
N SER A 26 11.33 -8.14 0.18
CA SER A 26 10.71 -9.21 0.94
C SER A 26 10.19 -10.21 -0.10
N GLY A 27 11.06 -11.12 -0.53
CA GLY A 27 10.82 -12.15 -1.55
C GLY A 27 9.81 -13.22 -1.14
N GLY A 28 8.60 -12.80 -0.76
CA GLY A 28 7.41 -13.64 -0.85
C GLY A 28 6.89 -13.59 -2.29
N ALA A 29 6.38 -14.72 -2.79
CA ALA A 29 5.76 -14.76 -4.12
C ALA A 29 4.68 -13.67 -4.22
N ARG A 30 4.77 -12.79 -5.21
CA ARG A 30 3.73 -11.78 -5.45
C ARG A 30 2.48 -12.47 -6.02
N PRO A 31 1.26 -12.08 -5.62
CA PRO A 31 0.06 -12.58 -6.28
C PRO A 31 0.09 -12.13 -7.74
N ALA A 32 0.04 -13.09 -8.66
CA ALA A 32 -0.03 -12.80 -10.08
C ALA A 32 -1.44 -12.31 -10.45
N ILE A 33 -1.53 -11.20 -11.16
CA ILE A 33 -2.80 -10.58 -11.57
C ILE A 33 -2.84 -10.55 -13.08
N LYS A 34 -3.92 -11.05 -13.67
CA LYS A 34 -4.11 -11.02 -15.13
C LYS A 34 -4.79 -9.72 -15.57
N PRO A 35 -4.47 -9.18 -16.75
CA PRO A 35 -5.25 -8.10 -17.34
C PRO A 35 -6.71 -8.54 -17.57
N LYS A 36 -7.67 -7.70 -17.19
CA LYS A 36 -9.11 -7.95 -17.32
C LYS A 36 -9.68 -7.07 -18.41
N LYS A 37 -10.30 -7.65 -19.45
CA LYS A 37 -10.82 -6.86 -20.59
C LYS A 37 -12.26 -6.37 -20.35
N ASP A 38 -13.05 -7.15 -19.63
CA ASP A 38 -14.50 -6.98 -19.54
C ASP A 38 -14.97 -6.65 -18.12
N LEU A 39 -14.36 -5.62 -17.52
CA LEU A 39 -14.74 -5.18 -16.16
C LEU A 39 -16.10 -4.48 -16.18
N GLN A 40 -17.05 -5.02 -15.43
CA GLN A 40 -18.34 -4.37 -15.19
C GLN A 40 -18.19 -3.33 -14.09
N VAL A 41 -18.74 -2.12 -14.31
CA VAL A 41 -18.65 -1.02 -13.34
C VAL A 41 -20.05 -0.59 -12.95
N ASN A 42 -20.41 -0.81 -11.69
CA ASN A 42 -21.68 -0.38 -11.14
C ASN A 42 -21.47 0.92 -10.37
N ARG A 43 -21.97 2.04 -10.91
CA ARG A 43 -21.90 3.35 -10.26
C ARG A 43 -23.14 3.59 -9.41
N LEU A 44 -22.95 3.96 -8.14
CA LEU A 44 -24.06 4.32 -7.26
C LEU A 44 -24.47 5.77 -7.52
N LYS A 45 -25.65 5.96 -8.12
CA LYS A 45 -26.18 7.28 -8.51
C LYS A 45 -26.19 8.26 -7.35
N GLY A 46 -25.80 9.51 -7.62
CA GLY A 46 -25.76 10.57 -6.62
C GLY A 46 -24.59 10.47 -5.62
N THR A 47 -23.66 9.53 -5.82
CA THR A 47 -22.46 9.37 -4.99
C THR A 47 -21.21 9.26 -5.85
N GLN A 48 -20.04 9.29 -5.22
CA GLN A 48 -18.75 9.00 -5.85
C GLN A 48 -18.34 7.52 -5.66
N LEU A 49 -19.28 6.65 -5.30
CA LEU A 49 -19.03 5.24 -5.06
C LEU A 49 -19.31 4.41 -6.32
N LEU A 50 -18.41 3.46 -6.59
CA LEU A 50 -18.56 2.45 -7.63
C LEU A 50 -18.15 1.09 -7.10
N THR A 51 -18.70 0.03 -7.69
CA THR A 51 -18.25 -1.34 -7.48
C THR A 51 -17.84 -1.98 -8.79
N VAL A 52 -16.85 -2.86 -8.72
CA VAL A 52 -16.34 -3.64 -9.83
C VAL A 52 -16.44 -5.10 -9.40
N PRO A 53 -17.59 -5.77 -9.61
CA PRO A 53 -17.75 -7.16 -9.23
C PRO A 53 -16.75 -8.04 -9.98
N ASP A 54 -16.37 -9.15 -9.35
CA ASP A 54 -15.50 -10.18 -9.94
C ASP A 54 -14.15 -9.66 -10.46
N PHE A 55 -13.68 -8.53 -9.91
CA PHE A 55 -12.39 -7.97 -10.29
C PHE A 55 -11.26 -8.96 -10.00
N LEU A 56 -11.20 -9.56 -8.82
CA LEU A 56 -10.30 -10.68 -8.55
C LEU A 56 -11.05 -11.98 -8.78
N THR A 57 -10.48 -12.85 -9.60
CA THR A 57 -10.92 -14.25 -9.65
C THR A 57 -10.69 -14.93 -8.30
N SER A 58 -11.43 -16.00 -7.99
CA SER A 58 -11.23 -16.75 -6.74
C SER A 58 -9.78 -17.23 -6.55
N ALA A 59 -9.09 -17.57 -7.65
CA ALA A 59 -7.68 -17.95 -7.62
C ALA A 59 -6.76 -16.78 -7.28
N GLU A 60 -6.96 -15.61 -7.89
CA GLU A 60 -6.19 -14.40 -7.57
C GLU A 60 -6.45 -13.97 -6.12
N ALA A 61 -7.72 -13.94 -5.68
CA ALA A 61 -8.08 -13.59 -4.32
C ALA A 61 -7.44 -14.55 -3.31
N LYS A 62 -7.44 -15.86 -3.58
CA LYS A 62 -6.74 -16.85 -2.74
C LYS A 62 -5.24 -16.59 -2.70
N ALA A 63 -4.61 -16.29 -3.83
CA ALA A 63 -3.18 -15.97 -3.87
C ALA A 63 -2.85 -14.74 -3.01
N PHE A 64 -3.69 -13.70 -3.04
CA PHE A 64 -3.54 -12.55 -2.14
C PHE A 64 -3.62 -12.95 -0.67
N VAL A 65 -4.58 -13.81 -0.31
CA VAL A 65 -4.74 -14.31 1.07
C VAL A 65 -3.52 -15.12 1.49
N ASP A 66 -3.09 -16.10 0.69
CA ASP A 66 -1.96 -16.99 1.00
C ASP A 66 -0.67 -16.18 1.22
N VAL A 67 -0.43 -15.18 0.36
CA VAL A 67 0.73 -14.28 0.48
C VAL A 67 0.64 -13.45 1.75
N ALA A 68 -0.53 -12.86 2.04
CA ALA A 68 -0.74 -12.08 3.26
C ALA A 68 -0.52 -12.93 4.51
N GLU A 69 -1.05 -14.14 4.55
CA GLU A 69 -0.87 -15.05 5.68
C GLU A 69 0.60 -15.45 5.88
N SER A 70 1.32 -15.70 4.79
CA SER A 70 2.76 -16.01 4.85
C SER A 70 3.61 -14.86 5.37
N MET A 71 3.19 -13.61 5.13
CA MET A 71 3.87 -12.40 5.64
C MET A 71 3.62 -12.19 7.14
N GLY A 72 2.53 -12.74 7.68
CA GLY A 72 2.11 -12.55 9.06
C GLY A 72 1.44 -11.19 9.29
N PHE A 73 0.23 -11.21 9.83
CA PHE A 73 -0.47 -9.98 10.19
C PHE A 73 -0.02 -9.44 11.54
N THR A 74 0.07 -8.12 11.64
CA THR A 74 0.28 -7.44 12.93
C THR A 74 -1.04 -6.88 13.43
N HIS A 75 -1.41 -7.22 14.65
CA HIS A 75 -2.59 -6.67 15.29
C HIS A 75 -2.47 -5.15 15.46
N GLN A 76 -3.43 -4.41 14.93
CA GLN A 76 -3.58 -2.97 15.10
C GLN A 76 -4.78 -2.72 16.02
N GLY A 77 -4.55 -2.86 17.32
CA GLY A 77 -5.46 -2.41 18.36
C GLY A 77 -5.03 -1.04 18.90
N SER A 78 -5.98 -0.13 19.10
CA SER A 78 -5.79 0.99 20.03
C SER A 78 -5.94 0.51 21.47
N LEU A 79 -5.31 1.15 22.46
CA LEU A 79 -5.55 0.94 23.91
C LEU A 79 -6.98 1.36 24.37
N GLY A 80 -7.95 1.34 23.47
CA GLY A 80 -9.24 2.02 23.54
C GLY A 80 -9.27 3.28 22.67
N PRO A 81 -10.36 3.56 21.95
CA PRO A 81 -10.51 4.81 21.22
C PRO A 81 -10.56 5.97 22.23
N LEU A 82 -9.84 7.07 21.94
CA LEU A 82 -10.12 8.33 22.63
C LEU A 82 -11.59 8.71 22.37
N LYS A 83 -12.22 9.45 23.28
CA LYS A 83 -13.63 9.87 23.11
C LYS A 83 -13.80 10.62 21.78
N GLY A 84 -14.51 10.01 20.84
CA GLY A 84 -14.73 10.53 19.48
C GLY A 84 -13.90 9.88 18.37
N GLU A 85 -13.00 8.94 18.69
CA GLU A 85 -12.25 8.16 17.69
C GLU A 85 -12.99 6.88 17.30
N ALA A 86 -12.78 6.44 16.06
CA ALA A 86 -13.26 5.15 15.61
C ALA A 86 -12.49 4.03 16.30
N TYR A 87 -13.23 3.06 16.86
CA TYR A 87 -12.66 1.81 17.35
C TYR A 87 -11.90 1.09 16.22
N ARG A 88 -10.65 0.69 16.47
CA ARG A 88 -9.82 -0.04 15.52
C ARG A 88 -9.34 -1.32 16.15
N ASP A 89 -9.79 -2.42 15.55
CA ASP A 89 -9.48 -3.77 15.95
C ASP A 89 -9.36 -4.61 14.69
N ASN A 90 -8.22 -4.44 14.02
CA ASN A 90 -7.92 -5.20 12.81
C ASN A 90 -6.49 -5.66 12.79
N ASP A 91 -6.29 -6.80 12.15
CA ASP A 91 -4.97 -7.30 11.80
C ASP A 91 -4.56 -6.64 10.49
N ARG A 92 -3.35 -6.08 10.41
CA ARG A 92 -2.89 -5.35 9.23
C ARG A 92 -1.51 -5.80 8.77
N ILE A 93 -1.35 -5.82 7.45
CA ILE A 93 -0.06 -5.82 6.75
C ILE A 93 0.03 -4.52 5.95
N SER A 94 1.20 -3.90 5.93
CA SER A 94 1.52 -2.77 5.07
C SER A 94 2.82 -3.04 4.33
N VAL A 95 2.73 -3.15 3.01
CA VAL A 95 3.88 -3.40 2.14
C VAL A 95 3.97 -2.27 1.14
N THR A 96 5.18 -1.77 0.92
CA THR A 96 5.45 -0.85 -0.19
C THR A 96 5.90 -1.67 -1.39
N ASP A 97 4.97 -1.90 -2.33
CA ASP A 97 5.21 -2.64 -3.57
C ASP A 97 4.72 -1.84 -4.79
N PRO A 98 5.60 -1.01 -5.38
CA PRO A 98 5.27 -0.22 -6.56
C PRO A 98 4.92 -1.08 -7.79
N LEU A 99 5.52 -2.27 -7.92
CA LEU A 99 5.28 -3.13 -9.06
C LEU A 99 3.88 -3.76 -8.97
N LEU A 100 3.49 -4.23 -7.78
CA LEU A 100 2.13 -4.72 -7.54
C LEU A 100 1.09 -3.61 -7.76
N ALA A 101 1.35 -2.41 -7.26
CA ALA A 101 0.47 -1.25 -7.46
C ALA A 101 0.31 -0.90 -8.95
N GLN A 102 1.40 -0.88 -9.71
CA GLN A 102 1.36 -0.70 -11.16
C GLN A 102 0.61 -1.85 -11.86
N THR A 103 0.89 -3.10 -11.49
CA THR A 103 0.22 -4.27 -12.08
C THR A 103 -1.29 -4.22 -11.86
N LEU A 104 -1.74 -3.86 -10.66
CA LEU A 104 -3.16 -3.67 -10.35
C LEU A 104 -3.77 -2.53 -11.18
N TRP A 105 -3.08 -1.40 -11.30
CA TRP A 105 -3.53 -0.27 -12.10
C TRP A 105 -3.73 -0.65 -13.57
N GLU A 106 -2.73 -1.28 -14.17
CA GLU A 106 -2.71 -1.70 -15.57
C GLU A 106 -3.58 -2.92 -15.86
N SER A 107 -4.03 -3.64 -14.82
CA SER A 107 -4.92 -4.79 -14.97
C SER A 107 -6.31 -4.43 -15.51
N GLY A 108 -6.65 -3.14 -15.56
CA GLY A 108 -7.92 -2.64 -16.07
C GLY A 108 -8.56 -1.57 -15.18
N ILE A 109 -8.03 -1.35 -13.96
CA ILE A 109 -8.47 -0.29 -13.06
C ILE A 109 -8.29 1.07 -13.74
N ASN A 110 -7.16 1.31 -14.40
CA ASN A 110 -6.88 2.56 -15.12
C ASN A 110 -8.03 2.99 -16.05
N ARG A 111 -8.62 2.05 -16.81
CA ARG A 111 -9.73 2.32 -17.73
C ARG A 111 -11.01 2.73 -17.01
N ILE A 112 -11.26 2.19 -15.82
CA ILE A 112 -12.43 2.56 -15.01
C ILE A 112 -12.34 4.03 -14.57
N PHE A 113 -11.12 4.50 -14.31
CA PHE A 113 -10.85 5.85 -13.83
C PHE A 113 -10.58 6.88 -14.94
N MET A 114 -10.55 6.48 -16.23
CA MET A 114 -10.36 7.43 -17.34
C MET A 114 -11.43 8.52 -17.36
N ASP A 115 -12.68 8.16 -17.08
CA ASP A 115 -13.83 9.08 -17.09
C ASP A 115 -14.18 9.60 -15.69
N ILE A 116 -13.31 9.40 -14.69
CA ILE A 116 -13.53 9.85 -13.32
C ILE A 116 -12.60 11.02 -13.05
N ASN A 117 -13.19 12.21 -12.99
CA ASN A 117 -12.52 13.43 -12.58
C ASN A 117 -13.21 13.99 -11.33
N ILE A 118 -12.44 14.20 -10.26
CA ILE A 118 -12.91 14.80 -9.02
C ILE A 118 -12.20 16.12 -8.83
N SER A 119 -12.96 17.22 -8.89
CA SER A 119 -12.42 18.58 -8.70
C SER A 119 -11.25 18.95 -9.64
N GLY A 120 -11.32 18.52 -10.90
CA GLY A 120 -10.27 18.76 -11.90
C GLY A 120 -9.11 17.77 -11.87
N LYS A 121 -9.11 16.80 -10.94
CA LYS A 121 -8.03 15.81 -10.80
C LYS A 121 -8.43 14.46 -11.39
N ALA A 122 -7.52 13.89 -12.17
CA ALA A 122 -7.63 12.54 -12.70
C ALA A 122 -6.66 11.60 -11.94
N ALA A 123 -7.12 10.37 -11.68
CA ALA A 123 -6.27 9.36 -11.07
C ALA A 123 -5.22 8.88 -12.08
N THR A 124 -3.96 8.83 -11.68
CA THR A 124 -2.84 8.40 -12.56
C THR A 124 -2.23 7.07 -12.14
N GLY A 125 -2.59 6.54 -10.97
CA GLY A 125 -2.05 5.30 -10.45
C GLY A 125 -2.59 4.92 -9.09
N LEU A 126 -2.05 3.83 -8.56
CA LEU A 126 -2.31 3.34 -7.20
C LEU A 126 -1.14 3.70 -6.27
N ASN A 127 -1.43 3.89 -5.00
CA ASN A 127 -0.41 4.14 -3.98
C ASN A 127 0.42 2.87 -3.80
N PRO A 128 1.77 2.93 -3.90
CA PRO A 128 2.61 1.77 -3.74
C PRO A 128 2.55 1.17 -2.33
N ASN A 129 2.07 1.91 -1.32
CA ASN A 129 1.81 1.38 0.01
C ASN A 129 0.47 0.63 0.05
N ILE A 130 0.53 -0.66 -0.25
CA ILE A 130 -0.61 -1.58 -0.24
C ILE A 130 -0.86 -2.04 1.19
N ARG A 131 -2.12 -1.99 1.62
CA ARG A 131 -2.55 -2.43 2.95
C ARG A 131 -3.55 -3.57 2.83
N LEU A 132 -3.26 -4.66 3.55
CA LEU A 132 -4.14 -5.82 3.67
C LEU A 132 -4.66 -5.85 5.09
N TYR A 133 -5.97 -5.93 5.23
CA TYR A 133 -6.66 -6.01 6.50
C TYR A 133 -7.29 -7.38 6.65
N ARG A 134 -7.16 -7.95 7.83
CA ARG A 134 -7.84 -9.16 8.24
C ARG A 134 -8.73 -8.83 9.43
N TYR A 135 -9.99 -9.17 9.30
CA TYR A 135 -10.95 -9.03 10.38
C TYR A 135 -11.23 -10.42 10.93
N MET A 136 -11.02 -10.57 12.23
CA MET A 136 -11.43 -11.78 12.93
C MET A 136 -12.94 -11.70 13.19
N PRO A 137 -13.70 -12.74 12.84
CA PRO A 137 -15.11 -12.77 13.16
C PRO A 137 -15.32 -12.75 14.67
N ILE A 138 -16.36 -12.05 15.12
CA ILE A 138 -17.05 -12.36 16.37
C ILE A 138 -17.96 -13.61 16.23
N TYR A 139 -18.29 -14.02 14.99
CA TYR A 139 -19.00 -15.25 14.63
C TYR A 139 -18.48 -15.80 13.28
N ASN A 140 -17.78 -16.94 13.29
CA ASN A 140 -17.28 -17.84 12.22
C ASN A 140 -16.99 -17.37 10.75
N PHE A 141 -17.03 -16.09 10.39
CA PHE A 141 -16.70 -15.57 9.05
C PHE A 141 -15.40 -14.77 9.01
N ARG A 142 -14.34 -15.34 8.46
CA ARG A 142 -13.04 -14.65 8.30
C ARG A 142 -13.04 -13.88 6.98
N SER A 143 -12.94 -12.55 7.05
CA SER A 143 -12.85 -11.69 5.86
C SER A 143 -11.48 -11.02 5.78
N VAL A 144 -10.92 -11.00 4.56
CA VAL A 144 -9.71 -10.25 4.24
C VAL A 144 -10.12 -9.14 3.28
N GLY A 145 -9.92 -7.90 3.70
CA GLY A 145 -10.16 -6.71 2.89
C GLY A 145 -8.84 -6.20 2.33
N VAL A 146 -8.79 -5.93 1.02
CA VAL A 146 -7.68 -5.21 0.39
C VAL A 146 -8.08 -3.74 0.28
N SER A 147 -7.27 -2.84 0.82
CA SER A 147 -7.46 -1.41 0.61
C SER A 147 -6.32 -0.87 -0.23
N ILE A 148 -6.66 -0.23 -1.34
CA ILE A 148 -5.72 0.44 -2.22
C ILE A 148 -6.15 1.90 -2.30
N VAL A 149 -5.23 2.80 -1.97
CA VAL A 149 -5.44 4.24 -2.06
C VAL A 149 -5.01 4.69 -3.45
N LEU A 150 -5.81 5.52 -4.11
CA LEU A 150 -5.46 6.10 -5.41
C LEU A 150 -4.42 7.20 -5.23
N VAL A 151 -3.52 7.35 -6.21
CA VAL A 151 -2.64 8.53 -6.29
C VAL A 151 -3.25 9.49 -7.30
N ASP A 152 -3.53 10.69 -6.83
CA ASP A 152 -3.94 11.80 -7.68
C ASP A 152 -2.71 12.32 -8.44
N GLY A 153 -2.81 12.39 -9.77
CA GLY A 153 -1.83 13.09 -10.58
C GLY A 153 -2.22 14.56 -10.70
N PHE A 154 -1.26 15.46 -10.50
CA PHE A 154 -1.39 16.85 -10.96
C PHE A 154 -1.07 16.87 -12.45
N GLY A 155 -2.10 17.00 -13.29
CA GLY A 155 -1.92 17.44 -14.67
C GLY A 155 -1.80 18.95 -14.70
N HIS A 156 -0.66 19.46 -15.18
CA HIS A 156 -0.52 20.85 -15.63
C HIS A 156 -1.21 21.04 -16.97
#